data_AF-A0A835XDT5-F1
#
_entry.id   AF-A0A835XDT5-F1
#
_cell.length_a   1.000
_cell.length_b   1.000
_cell.length_c   1.000
_cell.angle_alpha   90.00
_cell.angle_beta   90.00
_cell.angle_gamma   90.00
#
_symmetry.space_group_name_H-M   'P 1'
#
loop_
_entity.id
_entity.type
_entity.pdbx_description
1 polymer ?
#
loop_
_entity_poly.entity_id
_entity_poly.type
_entity_poly.pdbx_seq_one_letter_code
_entity_poly.pdbx_strand_id
1 'polypeptide(L)'
;MAIVYHLAIGNLVAAATVGTDDDEDVNGVVRAHAYTVMQATPVNSNGRGQVLLLQYEPVPLLTPLGPQPARRGRGLEWNGDWSDRSTLWAKHPEVAAAVAYTPPASVVGGGPSTDGYFWMEFKDFIQHFKEVTFCCANGFDYVEEEQAGWSEVFNDASFPHDHRSLGDYKFIYNGNPLVGSQLDEVIKWLRLKEIAAPEHSGLMVALACVANKPGAIEEMFLSGKEYRPDGAYQVKLFEPKSGAASIKPFDDAIPCFNVNPITKTKILGNEVWVLLLEKAVARLVDSYSKVSMWGVQVCWALACLTGEYTCLFMWEEGRKKWRRLELVFQEKQPASYRAEYASDDKSLFDSDDVFRTLASQLALGCLMAAETDRNDVASEATGLAKARNYSLLDARHVMLDGTPVPSTSTGLPPAGSVRLLKLRDPARQ
;
A
#
# COMPACT_ATOMS: atom_id res chain seq x y z
N MET A 1 -0.48 17.06 20.67
CA MET A 1 0.40 15.91 20.38
C MET A 1 -0.35 14.59 20.41
N ALA A 2 -0.94 14.17 21.54
CA ALA A 2 -1.71 12.91 21.61
C ALA A 2 -2.82 12.81 20.54
N ILE A 3 -3.63 13.86 20.34
CA ILE A 3 -4.68 13.88 19.30
C ILE A 3 -4.09 13.61 17.90
N VAL A 4 -3.01 14.31 17.52
CA VAL A 4 -2.35 14.14 16.22
C VAL A 4 -1.82 12.72 16.05
N TYR A 5 -1.13 12.20 17.08
CA TYR A 5 -0.57 10.86 17.07
C TYR A 5 -1.65 9.79 16.92
N HIS A 6 -2.68 9.83 17.77
CA HIS A 6 -3.75 8.83 17.76
C HIS A 6 -4.55 8.84 16.47
N LEU A 7 -4.85 10.02 15.90
CA LEU A 7 -5.49 10.10 14.57
C LEU A 7 -4.57 9.54 13.47
N ALA A 8 -3.26 9.81 13.53
CA ALA A 8 -2.31 9.34 12.52
C ALA A 8 -2.16 7.82 12.49
N ILE A 9 -2.36 7.13 13.62
CA ILE A 9 -2.37 5.66 13.71
C ILE A 9 -3.78 5.06 13.54
N GLY A 10 -4.76 5.86 13.11
CA GLY A 10 -6.11 5.39 12.79
C GLY A 10 -7.03 5.16 13.98
N ASN A 11 -6.67 5.64 15.18
CA ASN A 11 -7.59 5.63 16.32
C ASN A 11 -8.63 6.73 16.18
N LEU A 12 -9.84 6.48 16.71
CA LEU A 12 -10.88 7.50 16.75
C LEU A 12 -10.68 8.40 17.96
N VAL A 13 -10.83 9.70 17.76
CA VAL A 13 -10.76 10.70 18.82
C VAL A 13 -12.07 11.46 18.84
N ALA A 14 -12.65 11.61 20.02
CA ALA A 14 -13.83 12.43 20.26
C ALA A 14 -13.51 13.50 21.31
N ALA A 15 -14.23 14.61 21.29
CA ALA A 15 -14.13 15.66 22.29
C ALA A 15 -15.53 16.08 22.72
N ALA A 16 -15.72 16.42 23.99
CA ALA A 16 -17.01 16.89 24.49
C ALA A 16 -16.91 18.21 25.23
N THR A 17 -17.95 19.03 25.07
CA THR A 17 -18.17 20.26 25.84
C THR A 17 -18.91 19.92 27.12
N VAL A 18 -18.65 20.68 28.19
CA VAL A 18 -19.33 20.50 29.47
C VAL A 18 -20.44 21.54 29.63
N GLY A 19 -21.62 21.08 30.06
CA GLY A 19 -22.79 21.92 30.31
C GLY A 19 -23.91 21.10 30.95
N THR A 20 -24.94 21.78 31.45
CA THR A 20 -26.13 21.14 32.04
C THR A 20 -27.29 21.00 31.05
N ASP A 21 -27.22 21.67 29.90
CA ASP A 21 -28.27 21.69 28.88
C ASP A 21 -27.67 21.84 27.47
N ASP A 22 -28.27 21.22 26.46
CA ASP A 22 -27.79 21.22 25.06
C ASP A 22 -28.38 22.36 24.21
N ASP A 23 -29.23 23.19 24.81
CA ASP A 23 -29.97 24.28 24.17
C ASP A 23 -29.13 25.57 24.02
N GLU A 24 -27.89 25.61 24.52
CA GLU A 24 -26.99 26.78 24.44
C GLU A 24 -25.73 26.48 23.60
N ASP A 25 -25.32 27.42 22.74
CA ASP A 25 -24.03 27.42 22.04
C ASP A 25 -23.15 28.62 22.42
N VAL A 26 -21.83 28.42 22.39
CA VAL A 26 -20.83 29.49 22.55
C VAL A 26 -19.97 29.50 21.31
N ASN A 27 -19.98 30.62 20.57
CA ASN A 27 -19.27 30.76 19.30
C ASN A 27 -19.64 29.66 18.28
N GLY A 28 -20.89 29.20 18.28
CA GLY A 28 -21.37 28.15 17.38
C GLY A 28 -21.03 26.72 17.80
N VAL A 29 -20.42 26.52 18.98
CA VAL A 29 -20.20 25.19 19.58
C VAL A 29 -21.23 24.95 20.68
N VAL A 30 -22.02 23.89 20.52
CA VAL A 30 -23.08 23.45 21.43
C VAL A 30 -22.49 22.93 22.74
N ARG A 31 -23.12 23.30 23.86
CA ARG A 31 -22.79 22.82 25.21
C ARG A 31 -23.33 21.40 25.44
N ALA A 32 -22.71 20.68 26.39
CA ALA A 32 -23.10 19.33 26.76
C ALA A 32 -23.18 18.35 25.56
N HIS A 33 -22.32 18.54 24.56
CA HIS A 33 -22.36 17.80 23.31
C HIS A 33 -21.00 17.17 22.98
N ALA A 34 -21.05 16.00 22.34
CA ALA A 34 -19.87 15.27 21.89
C ALA A 34 -19.65 15.47 20.40
N TYR A 35 -18.39 15.53 20.03
CA TYR A 35 -17.92 15.90 18.71
C TYR A 35 -16.79 14.97 18.28
N THR A 36 -16.81 14.49 17.03
CA THR A 36 -15.74 13.64 16.49
C THR A 36 -14.59 14.49 15.99
N VAL A 37 -13.35 14.22 16.40
CA VAL A 37 -12.17 14.86 15.85
C VAL A 37 -11.69 14.08 14.63
N MET A 38 -11.82 14.67 13.44
CA MET A 38 -11.50 14.01 12.16
C MET A 38 -10.06 14.21 11.72
N GLN A 39 -9.48 15.38 11.98
CA GLN A 39 -8.13 15.73 11.57
C GLN A 39 -7.47 16.64 12.61
N ALA A 40 -6.14 16.61 12.70
CA ALA A 40 -5.36 17.47 13.57
C ALA A 40 -3.99 17.74 12.92
N THR A 41 -3.81 18.93 12.33
CA THR A 41 -2.55 19.31 11.66
C THR A 41 -1.87 20.45 12.41
N PRO A 42 -0.63 20.29 12.89
CA PRO A 42 0.17 21.41 13.39
C PRO A 42 0.73 22.22 12.23
N VAL A 43 0.41 23.53 12.17
CA VAL A 43 0.93 24.44 11.14
C VAL A 43 1.68 25.61 11.77
N ASN A 44 2.89 25.90 11.29
CA ASN A 44 3.64 27.10 11.65
C ASN A 44 3.15 28.28 10.80
N SER A 45 2.31 29.15 11.37
CA SER A 45 1.90 30.39 10.70
C SER A 45 2.86 31.54 11.06
N ASN A 46 3.28 32.32 10.06
CA ASN A 46 4.21 33.44 10.23
C ASN A 46 3.69 34.42 11.28
N GLY A 47 4.31 34.39 12.49
CA GLY A 47 3.99 35.29 13.60
C GLY A 47 2.88 34.83 14.56
N ARG A 48 2.26 33.65 14.38
CA ARG A 48 1.20 33.14 15.29
C ARG A 48 1.50 31.80 15.97
N GLY A 49 2.63 31.17 15.67
CA GLY A 49 2.99 29.87 16.28
C GLY A 49 2.16 28.71 15.70
N GLN A 50 2.03 27.63 16.46
CA GLN A 50 1.39 26.37 16.02
C GLN A 50 -0.13 26.46 16.07
N VAL A 51 -0.77 26.18 14.94
CA VAL A 51 -2.23 26.08 14.79
C VAL A 51 -2.56 24.59 14.71
N LEU A 52 -3.36 24.05 15.64
CA LEU A 52 -4.02 22.74 15.51
C LEU A 52 -5.41 23.00 14.95
N LEU A 53 -5.80 22.32 13.89
CA LEU A 53 -7.10 22.49 13.27
C LEU A 53 -7.88 21.17 13.37
N LEU A 54 -9.12 21.21 13.85
CA LEU A 54 -9.97 20.05 14.15
C LEU A 54 -11.24 20.10 13.31
N GLN A 55 -11.57 19.03 12.56
CA GLN A 55 -12.77 18.88 11.72
C GLN A 55 -13.82 17.99 12.43
N TYR A 56 -15.12 18.32 12.34
CA TYR A 56 -16.20 17.72 13.15
C TYR A 56 -17.43 17.25 12.36
N GLU A 57 -18.23 16.34 12.94
CA GLU A 57 -19.61 16.01 12.53
C GLU A 57 -20.47 15.86 13.82
N PRO A 58 -21.65 16.49 13.94
CA PRO A 58 -22.51 16.33 15.12
C PRO A 58 -23.17 14.94 15.12
N VAL A 59 -23.00 14.20 16.22
CA VAL A 59 -23.65 12.89 16.38
C VAL A 59 -25.12 13.12 16.75
N PRO A 60 -26.10 12.60 15.99
CA PRO A 60 -27.51 12.77 16.34
C PRO A 60 -27.82 12.06 17.67
N LEU A 61 -28.41 12.80 18.61
CA LEU A 61 -28.89 12.26 19.89
C LEU A 61 -29.90 11.13 19.65
N LEU A 62 -29.54 9.91 20.06
CA LEU A 62 -30.44 8.77 20.07
C LEU A 62 -31.43 8.90 21.22
N THR A 63 -32.68 9.25 20.91
CA THR A 63 -33.78 9.19 21.87
C THR A 63 -34.52 7.85 21.75
N PRO A 64 -35.31 7.42 22.76
CA PRO A 64 -36.13 6.20 22.69
C PRO A 64 -37.15 6.18 21.52
N LEU A 65 -37.32 7.30 20.82
CA LEU A 65 -38.24 7.48 19.68
C LEU A 65 -37.53 7.43 18.32
N GLY A 66 -36.23 7.11 18.28
CA GLY A 66 -35.41 7.10 17.07
C GLY A 66 -34.58 8.38 16.88
N PRO A 67 -33.82 8.47 15.76
CA PRO A 67 -33.01 9.64 15.45
C PRO A 67 -33.93 10.84 15.16
N GLN A 68 -33.85 11.88 16.00
CA GLN A 68 -34.52 13.14 15.69
C GLN A 68 -33.61 14.02 14.82
N PRO A 69 -34.15 14.66 13.76
CA PRO A 69 -33.37 15.65 13.02
C PRO A 69 -32.98 16.80 13.94
N ALA A 70 -31.75 17.28 13.82
CA ALA A 70 -31.27 18.45 14.53
C ALA A 70 -32.28 19.61 14.39
N ARG A 71 -32.71 20.18 15.52
CA ARG A 71 -33.66 21.31 15.54
C ARG A 71 -33.07 22.47 14.73
N ARG A 72 -33.82 22.92 13.70
CA ARG A 72 -33.42 24.04 12.83
C ARG A 72 -33.10 25.29 13.65
N GLY A 73 -31.91 25.86 13.44
CA GLY A 73 -31.54 27.18 13.96
C GLY A 73 -30.49 27.22 15.07
N ARG A 74 -29.89 26.08 15.47
CA ARG A 74 -28.76 26.07 16.42
C ARG A 74 -27.42 26.26 15.68
N GLY A 75 -26.49 27.00 16.29
CA GLY A 75 -25.10 27.01 15.82
C GLY A 75 -24.50 25.62 15.97
N LEU A 76 -24.25 24.93 14.84
CA LEU A 76 -23.62 23.61 14.79
C LEU A 76 -22.17 23.67 14.33
N GLU A 77 -21.70 24.86 13.93
CA GLU A 77 -20.37 25.10 13.41
C GLU A 77 -19.73 26.29 14.13
N TRP A 78 -18.46 26.11 14.47
CA TRP A 78 -17.62 27.17 15.01
C TRP A 78 -17.64 28.43 14.15
N ASN A 79 -17.78 29.59 14.78
CA ASN A 79 -17.82 30.89 14.11
C ASN A 79 -16.63 31.81 14.44
N GLY A 80 -15.62 31.30 15.16
CA GLY A 80 -14.41 32.04 15.52
C GLY A 80 -13.28 31.94 14.50
N ASP A 81 -12.04 32.11 14.96
CA ASP A 81 -10.83 32.02 14.13
C ASP A 81 -10.78 30.66 13.42
N TRP A 82 -10.57 30.67 12.10
CA TRP A 82 -10.59 29.49 11.20
C TRP A 82 -11.95 28.83 10.96
N SER A 83 -13.06 29.44 11.39
CA SER A 83 -14.39 29.09 10.85
C SER A 83 -14.46 29.28 9.33
N ASP A 84 -15.49 28.73 8.68
CA ASP A 84 -15.59 28.81 7.22
C ASP A 84 -15.68 30.25 6.68
N ARG A 85 -16.18 31.17 7.52
CA ARG A 85 -16.30 32.60 7.23
C ARG A 85 -15.10 33.41 7.74
N SER A 86 -14.10 32.77 8.32
CA SER A 86 -12.91 33.43 8.87
C SER A 86 -12.09 34.10 7.77
N THR A 87 -11.77 35.38 7.98
CA THR A 87 -10.84 36.11 7.09
C THR A 87 -9.40 35.60 7.19
N LEU A 88 -9.07 34.75 8.16
CA LEU A 88 -7.72 34.21 8.34
C LEU A 88 -7.32 33.27 7.22
N TRP A 89 -8.26 32.55 6.59
CA TRP A 89 -7.97 31.70 5.44
C TRP A 89 -7.31 32.47 4.29
N ALA A 90 -7.78 33.70 4.02
CA ALA A 90 -7.22 34.57 3.00
C ALA A 90 -5.90 35.24 3.43
N LYS A 91 -5.73 35.49 4.74
CA LYS A 91 -4.52 36.13 5.29
C LYS A 91 -3.35 35.15 5.43
N HIS A 92 -3.63 33.86 5.53
CA HIS A 92 -2.69 32.79 5.80
C HIS A 92 -2.90 31.61 4.84
N PRO A 93 -2.62 31.81 3.53
CA PRO A 93 -2.81 30.77 2.52
C PRO A 93 -1.94 29.52 2.77
N GLU A 94 -0.81 29.68 3.47
CA GLU A 94 0.04 28.57 3.90
C GLU A 94 -0.69 27.58 4.82
N VAL A 95 -1.59 28.09 5.67
CA VAL A 95 -2.39 27.27 6.58
C VAL A 95 -3.53 26.60 5.83
N ALA A 96 -4.20 27.33 4.93
CA ALA A 96 -5.23 26.77 4.06
C ALA A 96 -4.69 25.61 3.21
N ALA A 97 -3.50 25.77 2.63
CA ALA A 97 -2.85 24.73 1.84
C ALA A 97 -2.45 23.51 2.70
N ALA A 98 -1.91 23.73 3.90
CA ALA A 98 -1.46 22.66 4.78
C ALA A 98 -2.58 21.72 5.25
N VAL A 99 -3.83 22.22 5.30
CA VAL A 99 -5.01 21.43 5.66
C VAL A 99 -5.96 21.17 4.49
N ALA A 100 -5.52 21.49 3.27
CA ALA A 100 -6.33 21.36 2.05
C ALA A 100 -7.72 22.01 2.19
N TYR A 101 -7.81 23.16 2.86
CA TYR A 101 -9.08 23.85 3.09
C TYR A 101 -9.72 24.27 1.76
N THR A 102 -10.97 23.90 1.58
CA THR A 102 -11.82 24.36 0.48
C THR A 102 -13.06 25.03 1.08
N PRO A 103 -13.36 26.30 0.74
CA PRO A 103 -14.52 26.98 1.28
C PRO A 103 -15.80 26.24 0.89
N PRO A 104 -16.69 25.92 1.85
CA PRO A 104 -17.90 25.20 1.54
C PRO A 104 -18.86 26.05 0.69
N ALA A 105 -19.75 25.38 -0.05
CA ALA A 105 -20.73 26.02 -0.92
C ALA A 105 -21.64 27.01 -0.16
N SER A 106 -21.81 26.79 1.14
CA SER A 106 -22.50 27.67 2.10
C SER A 106 -21.91 29.08 2.17
N VAL A 107 -20.59 29.19 2.03
CA VAL A 107 -19.85 30.46 2.05
C VAL A 107 -19.81 31.10 0.66
N VAL A 108 -19.67 30.29 -0.39
CA VAL A 108 -19.54 30.77 -1.77
C VAL A 108 -20.88 31.22 -2.38
N GLY A 109 -21.98 30.55 -2.04
CA GLY A 109 -23.31 30.77 -2.61
C GLY A 109 -24.30 31.55 -1.73
N GLY A 110 -23.89 31.99 -0.52
CA GLY A 110 -24.78 32.68 0.41
C GLY A 110 -25.92 31.82 0.98
N GLY A 111 -25.77 30.49 0.94
CA GLY A 111 -26.78 29.55 1.40
C GLY A 111 -26.85 29.47 2.94
N PRO A 112 -28.02 29.13 3.51
CA PRO A 112 -28.23 29.05 4.95
C PRO A 112 -27.76 27.73 5.60
N SER A 113 -27.17 26.81 4.83
CA SER A 113 -26.79 25.46 5.30
C SER A 113 -25.31 25.42 5.63
N THR A 114 -24.99 25.04 6.85
CA THR A 114 -23.68 24.57 7.34
C THR A 114 -23.38 23.18 6.73
N ASP A 115 -22.13 22.82 6.47
CA ASP A 115 -21.74 21.48 5.96
C ASP A 115 -21.42 20.47 7.08
N GLY A 116 -21.44 20.94 8.32
CA GLY A 116 -21.16 20.20 9.55
C GLY A 116 -19.69 20.28 9.98
N TYR A 117 -18.81 20.76 9.12
CA TYR A 117 -17.37 20.79 9.33
C TYR A 117 -16.92 22.21 9.68
N PHE A 118 -15.93 22.31 10.54
CA PHE A 118 -15.28 23.60 10.81
C PHE A 118 -13.85 23.33 11.24
N TRP A 119 -13.00 24.35 11.18
CA TRP A 119 -11.67 24.31 11.78
C TRP A 119 -11.57 25.34 12.92
N MET A 120 -10.76 25.08 13.93
CA MET A 120 -10.51 26.00 15.05
C MET A 120 -9.09 25.84 15.56
N GLU A 121 -8.51 26.86 16.19
CA GLU A 121 -7.19 26.76 16.84
C GLU A 121 -7.22 25.92 18.12
N PHE A 122 -6.10 25.27 18.46
CA PHE A 122 -6.00 24.49 19.71
C PHE A 122 -6.26 25.33 20.96
N LYS A 123 -5.82 26.60 20.95
CA LYS A 123 -6.04 27.52 22.07
C LYS A 123 -7.53 27.76 22.33
N ASP A 124 -8.36 27.69 21.28
CA ASP A 124 -9.80 27.84 21.37
C ASP A 124 -10.44 26.49 21.73
N PHE A 125 -9.92 25.39 21.20
CA PHE A 125 -10.33 24.03 21.59
C PHE A 125 -10.27 23.82 23.11
N ILE A 126 -9.16 24.17 23.77
CA ILE A 126 -9.02 24.00 25.23
C ILE A 126 -9.98 24.90 26.05
N GLN A 127 -10.47 25.98 25.45
CA GLN A 127 -11.46 26.87 26.09
C GLN A 127 -12.85 26.24 26.06
N HIS A 128 -13.22 25.59 24.95
CA HIS A 128 -14.57 25.07 24.71
C HIS A 128 -14.76 23.59 25.09
N PHE A 129 -13.78 22.73 24.83
CA PHE A 129 -13.83 21.29 25.06
C PHE A 129 -13.12 20.92 26.36
N LYS A 130 -13.76 20.09 27.19
CA LYS A 130 -13.24 19.71 28.51
C LYS A 130 -13.01 18.22 28.66
N GLU A 131 -13.54 17.42 27.74
CA GLU A 131 -13.30 15.99 27.66
C GLU A 131 -12.73 15.66 26.29
N VAL A 132 -11.75 14.76 26.24
CA VAL A 132 -11.23 14.16 25.02
C VAL A 132 -11.14 12.66 25.24
N THR A 133 -11.77 11.90 24.36
CA THR A 133 -11.90 10.44 24.45
C THR A 133 -11.18 9.81 23.27
N PHE A 134 -10.33 8.84 23.56
CA PHE A 134 -9.58 8.09 22.57
C PHE A 134 -10.10 6.66 22.51
N CYS A 135 -10.56 6.23 21.33
CA CYS A 135 -10.92 4.85 21.07
C CYS A 135 -9.74 4.17 20.39
N CYS A 136 -8.96 3.41 21.16
CA CYS A 136 -7.72 2.81 20.70
C CYS A 136 -7.85 1.30 20.60
N ALA A 137 -7.64 0.74 19.40
CA ALA A 137 -7.71 -0.71 19.18
C ALA A 137 -6.66 -1.48 19.99
N ASN A 138 -5.52 -0.85 20.29
CA ASN A 138 -4.36 -1.46 20.93
C ASN A 138 -3.94 -0.79 22.26
N GLY A 139 -4.86 -0.07 22.91
CA GLY A 139 -4.58 0.67 24.16
C GLY A 139 -4.12 2.12 23.95
N PHE A 140 -4.15 2.91 25.02
CA PHE A 140 -3.76 4.32 25.02
C PHE A 140 -2.26 4.46 25.35
N ASP A 141 -1.52 5.21 24.54
CA ASP A 141 -0.07 5.38 24.69
C ASP A 141 0.24 6.83 25.10
N TYR A 142 1.12 7.01 26.09
CA TYR A 142 1.49 8.33 26.58
C TYR A 142 2.71 8.84 25.79
N VAL A 143 2.55 9.98 25.12
CA VAL A 143 3.67 10.67 24.46
C VAL A 143 4.44 11.46 25.53
N GLU A 144 5.62 10.99 25.97
CA GLU A 144 6.51 11.78 26.84
C GLU A 144 7.24 12.88 26.03
N GLU A 145 7.44 14.05 26.63
CA GLU A 145 8.03 15.26 26.01
C GLU A 145 9.41 15.02 25.38
N GLU A 146 10.19 14.06 25.89
CA GLU A 146 11.55 13.75 25.39
C GLU A 146 11.55 12.81 24.16
N GLN A 147 10.46 12.07 23.90
CA GLN A 147 10.22 11.34 22.64
C GLN A 147 9.41 12.15 21.63
N ALA A 148 8.86 13.29 22.04
CA ALA A 148 8.32 14.33 21.16
C ALA A 148 9.42 15.17 20.48
N GLY A 149 10.66 14.67 20.46
CA GLY A 149 11.66 15.12 19.51
C GLY A 149 11.07 15.05 18.11
N TRP A 150 11.09 16.17 17.41
CA TRP A 150 10.85 16.24 15.98
C TRP A 150 11.62 15.11 15.30
N SER A 151 10.97 13.99 15.01
CA SER A 151 11.52 13.06 14.04
C SER A 151 11.35 13.80 12.72
N GLU A 152 12.43 14.42 12.24
CA GLU A 152 12.51 14.77 10.83
C GLU A 152 12.03 13.55 10.06
N VAL A 153 10.89 13.68 9.39
CA VAL A 153 10.34 12.58 8.61
C VAL A 153 11.42 12.23 7.60
N PHE A 154 11.88 10.99 7.65
CA PHE A 154 12.95 10.55 6.79
C PHE A 154 12.54 10.78 5.34
N ASN A 155 13.42 11.43 4.59
CA ASN A 155 13.27 11.70 3.18
C ASN A 155 14.49 11.13 2.47
N ASP A 156 14.26 10.13 1.63
CA ASP A 156 15.29 9.51 0.85
C ASP A 156 15.66 10.40 -0.33
N ALA A 157 16.61 11.32 -0.11
CA ALA A 157 17.13 12.20 -1.16
C ALA A 157 17.72 11.45 -2.36
N SER A 158 18.10 10.16 -2.19
CA SER A 158 18.60 9.33 -3.29
C SER A 158 17.48 8.78 -4.20
N PHE A 159 16.23 8.82 -3.74
CA PHE A 159 15.05 8.38 -4.47
C PHE A 159 13.95 9.44 -4.36
N PRO A 160 14.11 10.59 -5.04
CA PRO A 160 13.29 11.79 -4.83
C PRO A 160 11.83 11.59 -5.23
N HIS A 161 10.93 12.36 -4.61
CA HIS A 161 9.48 12.25 -4.79
C HIS A 161 8.99 12.99 -6.05
N ASP A 162 9.51 12.62 -7.21
CA ASP A 162 9.16 13.18 -8.51
C ASP A 162 9.41 12.18 -9.66
N HIS A 163 9.18 12.63 -10.89
CA HIS A 163 9.36 11.86 -12.11
C HIS A 163 10.73 11.17 -12.26
N ARG A 164 11.79 11.65 -11.58
CA ARG A 164 13.12 11.00 -11.65
C ARG A 164 13.07 9.59 -11.04
N SER A 165 12.33 9.40 -9.94
CA SER A 165 12.11 8.09 -9.33
C SER A 165 11.03 7.26 -10.06
N LEU A 166 10.19 7.93 -10.85
CA LEU A 166 9.26 7.23 -11.75
C LEU A 166 9.98 6.68 -12.99
N GLY A 167 11.02 7.37 -13.49
CA GLY A 167 11.74 7.03 -14.71
C GLY A 167 10.86 7.22 -15.97
N ASP A 168 11.05 6.38 -16.98
CA ASP A 168 10.26 6.40 -18.24
C ASP A 168 8.79 5.96 -18.09
N TYR A 169 8.21 6.02 -16.89
CA TYR A 169 6.86 5.56 -16.62
C TYR A 169 5.85 6.30 -17.50
N LYS A 170 4.92 5.56 -18.11
CA LYS A 170 3.88 6.12 -18.98
C LYS A 170 2.53 6.02 -18.28
N PHE A 171 1.97 7.16 -17.92
CA PHE A 171 0.64 7.23 -17.30
C PHE A 171 -0.37 7.79 -18.30
N ILE A 172 -1.46 7.08 -18.55
CA ILE A 172 -2.51 7.55 -19.47
C ILE A 172 -3.52 8.37 -18.67
N TYR A 173 -3.58 9.66 -18.96
CA TYR A 173 -4.55 10.59 -18.35
C TYR A 173 -5.42 11.22 -19.44
N ASN A 174 -6.74 11.02 -19.35
CA ASN A 174 -7.71 11.48 -20.35
C ASN A 174 -7.34 11.10 -21.80
N GLY A 175 -6.78 9.91 -21.99
CA GLY A 175 -6.35 9.40 -23.31
C GLY A 175 -4.98 9.87 -23.78
N ASN A 176 -4.32 10.77 -23.04
CA ASN A 176 -2.99 11.28 -23.38
C ASN A 176 -1.91 10.61 -22.51
N PRO A 177 -0.77 10.17 -23.09
CA PRO A 177 0.35 9.66 -22.31
C PRO A 177 1.12 10.82 -21.67
N LEU A 178 1.19 10.82 -20.34
CA LEU A 178 2.06 11.68 -19.55
C LEU A 178 3.39 10.98 -19.28
N VAL A 179 4.48 11.73 -19.37
CA VAL A 179 5.86 11.25 -19.15
C VAL A 179 6.72 12.35 -18.53
N GLY A 180 7.82 11.95 -17.88
CA GLY A 180 8.78 12.91 -17.29
C GLY A 180 8.09 13.89 -16.34
N SER A 181 8.48 15.16 -16.38
CA SER A 181 7.96 16.19 -15.47
C SER A 181 6.44 16.41 -15.53
N GLN A 182 5.77 16.02 -16.62
CA GLN A 182 4.31 16.08 -16.71
C GLN A 182 3.62 15.18 -15.67
N LEU A 183 4.32 14.14 -15.22
CA LEU A 183 3.83 13.24 -14.18
C LEU A 183 3.70 13.95 -12.83
N ASP A 184 4.54 14.92 -12.52
CA ASP A 184 4.58 15.61 -11.22
C ASP A 184 3.33 16.46 -10.95
N GLU A 185 2.66 16.89 -12.03
CA GLU A 185 1.41 17.63 -11.96
C GLU A 185 0.28 16.76 -11.41
N VAL A 186 0.27 15.47 -11.78
CA VAL A 186 -0.86 14.56 -11.62
C VAL A 186 -0.60 13.49 -10.55
N ILE A 187 0.63 13.03 -10.41
CA ILE A 187 1.05 12.02 -9.44
C ILE A 187 1.51 12.73 -8.17
N LYS A 188 0.92 12.36 -7.04
CA LYS A 188 1.27 12.86 -5.71
C LYS A 188 1.89 11.75 -4.88
N TRP A 189 2.92 12.09 -4.13
CA TRP A 189 3.60 11.15 -3.25
C TRP A 189 2.96 11.21 -1.87
N LEU A 190 2.23 10.16 -1.52
CA LEU A 190 1.44 10.07 -0.30
C LEU A 190 2.13 9.15 0.69
N ARG A 191 2.04 9.46 1.98
CA ARG A 191 2.54 8.58 3.04
C ARG A 191 1.60 7.39 3.22
N LEU A 192 2.07 6.29 3.81
CA LEU A 192 1.25 5.08 3.95
C LEU A 192 -0.10 5.31 4.64
N LYS A 193 -0.15 6.23 5.61
CA LYS A 193 -1.37 6.62 6.33
C LYS A 193 -2.42 7.36 5.49
N GLU A 194 -2.03 7.88 4.32
CA GLU A 194 -2.85 8.73 3.44
C GLU A 194 -3.44 7.94 2.24
N ILE A 195 -3.15 6.65 2.12
CA ILE A 195 -3.49 5.81 0.96
C ILE A 195 -4.76 5.00 1.24
N ALA A 196 -5.75 5.10 0.35
CA ALA A 196 -6.92 4.23 0.28
C ALA A 196 -6.83 3.43 -1.04
N ALA A 197 -6.93 2.09 -1.01
CA ALA A 197 -6.56 1.27 -2.18
C ALA A 197 -7.71 0.42 -2.76
N PRO A 198 -7.84 0.39 -4.10
CA PRO A 198 -7.88 -0.91 -4.80
C PRO A 198 -7.18 -0.99 -6.22
N GLU A 199 -6.59 -2.19 -6.50
CA GLU A 199 -6.25 -2.94 -7.77
C GLU A 199 -5.06 -2.57 -8.71
N HIS A 200 -4.44 -3.45 -9.58
CA HIS A 200 -3.64 -4.72 -9.49
C HIS A 200 -2.22 -4.64 -10.18
N SER A 201 -1.14 -5.29 -9.67
CA SER A 201 0.25 -5.34 -10.25
C SER A 201 0.95 -6.72 -10.16
N GLY A 202 2.05 -6.94 -10.93
CA GLY A 202 2.75 -8.22 -11.11
C GLY A 202 3.81 -8.61 -10.06
N LEU A 203 4.38 -7.65 -9.31
CA LEU A 203 5.32 -7.93 -8.20
C LEU A 203 4.65 -8.74 -7.07
N MET A 204 3.32 -8.63 -6.98
CA MET A 204 2.47 -9.32 -6.01
C MET A 204 2.68 -10.83 -5.96
N VAL A 205 2.99 -11.48 -7.08
CA VAL A 205 3.04 -12.95 -7.10
C VAL A 205 4.31 -13.46 -6.44
N ALA A 206 5.44 -12.79 -6.67
CA ALA A 206 6.67 -13.12 -5.97
C ALA A 206 6.52 -12.88 -4.47
N LEU A 207 5.91 -11.75 -4.08
CA LEU A 207 5.59 -11.45 -2.68
C LEU A 207 4.62 -12.47 -2.06
N ALA A 208 3.59 -12.88 -2.80
CA ALA A 208 2.65 -13.90 -2.36
C ALA A 208 3.32 -15.28 -2.21
N CYS A 209 4.28 -15.62 -3.08
CA CYS A 209 5.08 -16.84 -2.94
C CYS A 209 5.88 -16.79 -1.64
N VAL A 210 6.62 -15.71 -1.40
CA VAL A 210 7.42 -15.53 -0.17
C VAL A 210 6.52 -15.57 1.07
N ALA A 211 5.36 -14.90 1.04
CA ALA A 211 4.41 -14.87 2.15
C ALA A 211 3.81 -16.24 2.51
N ASN A 212 3.88 -17.25 1.64
CA ASN A 212 3.46 -18.61 1.99
C ASN A 212 4.45 -19.32 2.93
N LYS A 213 5.65 -18.77 3.14
CA LYS A 213 6.62 -19.25 4.13
C LYS A 213 6.45 -18.43 5.42
N PRO A 214 6.02 -19.05 6.54
CA PRO A 214 5.83 -18.34 7.80
C PRO A 214 7.11 -17.61 8.24
N GLY A 215 6.99 -16.34 8.63
CA GLY A 215 8.11 -15.53 9.09
C GLY A 215 8.96 -14.89 7.98
N ALA A 216 8.80 -15.30 6.70
CA ALA A 216 9.69 -14.86 5.64
C ALA A 216 9.55 -13.38 5.29
N ILE A 217 8.34 -12.83 5.34
CA ILE A 217 8.12 -11.38 5.13
C ILE A 217 8.67 -10.61 6.31
N GLU A 218 8.44 -11.10 7.52
CA GLU A 218 8.87 -10.44 8.75
C GLU A 218 10.40 -10.35 8.88
N GLU A 219 11.11 -11.38 8.46
CA GLU A 219 12.58 -11.41 8.41
C GLU A 219 13.17 -10.42 7.39
N MET A 220 12.40 -10.01 6.38
CA MET A 220 12.84 -9.01 5.41
C MET A 220 12.87 -7.60 6.00
N PHE A 221 12.00 -7.26 6.95
CA PHE A 221 11.93 -5.92 7.55
C PHE A 221 12.91 -5.77 8.70
N LEU A 222 14.08 -5.20 8.42
CA LEU A 222 15.13 -4.96 9.40
C LEU A 222 14.76 -3.84 10.39
N SER A 223 13.85 -2.94 10.00
CA SER A 223 13.36 -1.83 10.82
C SER A 223 12.19 -2.17 11.75
N GLY A 224 11.78 -3.45 11.80
CA GLY A 224 10.65 -3.92 12.61
C GLY A 224 9.34 -4.11 11.81
N LYS A 225 8.33 -4.69 12.46
CA LYS A 225 7.05 -5.11 11.86
C LYS A 225 5.94 -4.08 11.98
N GLU A 226 6.17 -3.04 12.79
CA GLU A 226 5.17 -2.03 13.12
C GLU A 226 5.32 -0.81 12.20
N TYR A 227 4.24 -0.04 12.10
CA TYR A 227 4.29 1.26 11.45
C TYR A 227 5.33 2.15 12.12
N ARG A 228 6.11 2.86 11.31
CA ARG A 228 7.15 3.77 11.79
C ARG A 228 6.75 5.22 11.57
N PRO A 229 6.52 6.00 12.65
CA PRO A 229 6.14 7.40 12.56
C PRO A 229 7.21 8.31 11.93
N ASP A 230 8.49 7.93 12.03
CA ASP A 230 9.61 8.61 11.38
C ASP A 230 9.64 8.40 9.86
N GLY A 231 8.82 7.48 9.34
CA GLY A 231 8.74 7.11 7.93
C GLY A 231 9.97 6.37 7.40
N ALA A 232 10.92 5.98 8.25
CA ALA A 232 12.20 5.38 7.85
C ALA A 232 12.13 3.86 7.89
N TYR A 233 12.25 3.20 6.73
CA TYR A 233 12.20 1.75 6.64
C TYR A 233 13.51 1.18 6.10
N GLN A 234 13.83 -0.03 6.52
CA GLN A 234 14.96 -0.79 5.97
C GLN A 234 14.55 -2.23 5.75
N VAL A 235 14.81 -2.72 4.53
CA VAL A 235 14.51 -4.10 4.15
C VAL A 235 15.75 -4.82 3.62
N LYS A 236 15.76 -6.13 3.82
CA LYS A 236 16.73 -7.03 3.23
C LYS A 236 16.25 -7.45 1.84
N LEU A 237 16.91 -6.90 0.81
CA LEU A 237 16.82 -7.35 -0.57
C LEU A 237 18.20 -7.75 -1.05
N PHE A 238 18.26 -8.58 -2.08
CA PHE A 238 19.50 -9.04 -2.67
C PHE A 238 19.63 -8.49 -4.08
N GLU A 239 20.78 -7.91 -4.40
CA GLU A 239 21.10 -7.56 -5.78
C GLU A 239 21.44 -8.86 -6.52
N PRO A 240 20.61 -9.35 -7.46
CA PRO A 240 20.70 -10.74 -7.93
C PRO A 240 22.02 -11.10 -8.65
N LYS A 241 22.78 -10.10 -9.11
CA LYS A 241 24.05 -10.31 -9.80
C LYS A 241 25.21 -10.52 -8.83
N SER A 242 25.34 -9.66 -7.82
CA SER A 242 26.44 -9.68 -6.85
C SER A 242 26.11 -10.48 -5.59
N GLY A 243 24.83 -10.75 -5.34
CA GLY A 243 24.35 -11.36 -4.09
C GLY A 243 24.45 -10.42 -2.88
N ALA A 244 24.82 -9.15 -3.09
CA ALA A 244 24.89 -8.17 -2.00
C ALA A 244 23.50 -8.00 -1.37
N ALA A 245 23.44 -8.14 -0.04
CA ALA A 245 22.21 -8.05 0.73
C ALA A 245 22.06 -6.67 1.39
N SER A 246 20.81 -6.21 1.49
CA SER A 246 20.36 -4.94 2.07
C SER A 246 20.45 -3.74 1.13
N ILE A 247 19.33 -3.03 1.04
CA ILE A 247 19.33 -1.65 0.56
C ILE A 247 19.54 -0.70 1.75
N LYS A 248 19.97 0.53 1.47
CA LYS A 248 20.01 1.60 2.49
C LYS A 248 18.60 1.89 3.02
N PRO A 249 18.42 2.59 4.15
CA PRO A 249 17.10 3.06 4.56
C PRO A 249 16.42 3.87 3.45
N PHE A 250 15.10 3.77 3.36
CA PHE A 250 14.24 4.46 2.40
C PHE A 250 12.97 4.94 3.12
N ASP A 251 12.32 5.98 2.58
CA ASP A 251 11.10 6.51 3.18
C ASP A 251 9.82 5.84 2.67
N ASP A 252 8.67 6.13 3.28
CA ASP A 252 7.37 5.53 2.96
C ASP A 252 6.46 6.37 2.04
N ALA A 253 7.01 7.36 1.32
CA ALA A 253 6.24 8.09 0.32
C ALA A 253 5.99 7.24 -0.94
N ILE A 254 4.72 6.99 -1.27
CA ILE A 254 4.29 6.14 -2.38
C ILE A 254 3.64 7.01 -3.48
N PRO A 255 4.05 6.85 -4.75
CA PRO A 255 3.46 7.62 -5.84
C PRO A 255 2.01 7.17 -6.10
N CYS A 256 1.10 8.12 -6.06
CA CYS A 256 -0.34 7.90 -6.10
C CYS A 256 -1.02 8.83 -7.12
N PHE A 257 -2.07 8.32 -7.76
CA PHE A 257 -3.02 9.09 -8.55
C PHE A 257 -4.39 9.00 -7.88
N ASN A 258 -5.00 10.15 -7.54
CA ASN A 258 -6.26 10.20 -6.80
C ASN A 258 -6.28 9.25 -5.60
N VAL A 259 -5.31 9.41 -4.68
CA VAL A 259 -5.09 8.58 -3.47
C VAL A 259 -4.78 7.10 -3.67
N ASN A 260 -4.74 6.61 -4.91
CA ASN A 260 -4.46 5.21 -5.23
C ASN A 260 -3.02 5.04 -5.75
N PRO A 261 -2.28 4.00 -5.33
CA PRO A 261 -0.92 3.74 -5.81
C PRO A 261 -0.87 3.56 -7.34
N ILE A 262 0.04 4.26 -8.02
CA ILE A 262 0.15 4.20 -9.49
C ILE A 262 0.60 2.83 -10.00
N THR A 263 1.30 2.08 -9.15
CA THR A 263 1.75 0.71 -9.43
C THR A 263 0.60 -0.26 -9.45
N LYS A 264 -0.61 0.18 -9.07
CA LYS A 264 -1.80 -0.65 -9.03
C LYS A 264 -1.65 -1.77 -7.99
N THR A 265 -0.86 -1.60 -6.95
CA THR A 265 -0.68 -2.67 -5.95
C THR A 265 -1.92 -2.78 -5.05
N LYS A 266 -2.44 -4.00 -4.88
CA LYS A 266 -3.59 -4.27 -4.02
C LYS A 266 -3.13 -4.43 -2.58
N ILE A 267 -3.71 -3.65 -1.69
CA ILE A 267 -3.54 -3.80 -0.26
C ILE A 267 -4.68 -4.70 0.23
N LEU A 268 -4.37 -5.82 0.87
CA LEU A 268 -5.35 -6.69 1.51
C LEU A 268 -5.37 -6.38 3.01
N GLY A 269 -6.46 -5.77 3.50
CA GLY A 269 -6.55 -5.35 4.89
C GLY A 269 -5.42 -4.38 5.26
N ASN A 270 -4.60 -4.74 6.25
CA ASN A 270 -3.51 -3.91 6.76
C ASN A 270 -2.14 -4.24 6.13
N GLU A 271 -2.11 -4.96 5.00
CA GLU A 271 -0.89 -5.42 4.32
C GLU A 271 -0.19 -4.31 3.49
N VAL A 272 -0.03 -3.12 4.07
CA VAL A 272 0.64 -1.97 3.43
C VAL A 272 2.13 -2.22 3.18
N TRP A 273 2.71 -3.24 3.82
CA TRP A 273 4.10 -3.67 3.66
C TRP A 273 4.47 -4.02 2.22
N VAL A 274 3.48 -4.40 1.41
CA VAL A 274 3.66 -4.70 -0.02
C VAL A 274 4.13 -3.46 -0.79
N LEU A 275 3.58 -2.28 -0.47
CA LEU A 275 3.98 -1.01 -1.12
C LEU A 275 5.42 -0.64 -0.76
N LEU A 276 5.83 -0.91 0.48
CA LEU A 276 7.20 -0.68 0.94
C LEU A 276 8.20 -1.59 0.19
N LEU A 277 7.85 -2.86 0.00
CA LEU A 277 8.70 -3.79 -0.77
C LEU A 277 8.74 -3.41 -2.25
N GLU A 278 7.63 -2.97 -2.84
CA GLU A 278 7.61 -2.46 -4.21
C GLU A 278 8.49 -1.23 -4.38
N LYS A 279 8.43 -0.27 -3.46
CA LYS A 279 9.30 0.89 -3.45
C LYS A 279 10.77 0.50 -3.28
N ALA A 280 11.06 -0.41 -2.36
CA ALA A 280 12.41 -0.90 -2.12
C ALA A 280 13.01 -1.57 -3.37
N VAL A 281 12.22 -2.37 -4.08
CA VAL A 281 12.62 -2.96 -5.36
C VAL A 281 12.79 -1.87 -6.42
N ALA A 282 11.87 -0.91 -6.53
CA ALA A 282 11.97 0.21 -7.46
C ALA A 282 13.26 1.00 -7.26
N ARG A 283 13.64 1.25 -6.00
CA ARG A 283 14.89 1.90 -5.64
C ARG A 283 16.11 1.05 -5.98
N LEU A 284 16.06 -0.27 -5.74
CA LEU A 284 17.15 -1.18 -6.12
C LEU A 284 17.41 -1.18 -7.63
N VAL A 285 16.37 -0.99 -8.45
CA VAL A 285 16.48 -0.89 -9.90
C VAL A 285 16.52 0.55 -10.42
N ASP A 286 16.58 1.56 -9.56
CA ASP A 286 16.58 3.01 -9.83
C ASP A 286 15.26 3.67 -10.27
N SER A 287 14.18 2.94 -10.58
CA SER A 287 12.88 3.58 -10.90
C SER A 287 11.68 2.64 -10.83
N TYR A 288 10.49 3.22 -10.63
CA TYR A 288 9.22 2.49 -10.75
C TYR A 288 8.94 1.99 -12.18
N SER A 289 9.34 2.75 -13.20
CA SER A 289 9.25 2.28 -14.59
C SER A 289 10.04 1.02 -14.82
N LYS A 290 11.16 0.82 -14.12
CA LYS A 290 11.93 -0.41 -14.25
C LYS A 290 11.26 -1.61 -13.60
N VAL A 291 10.38 -1.37 -12.61
CA VAL A 291 9.51 -2.39 -12.03
C VAL A 291 8.36 -2.75 -12.99
N SER A 292 7.71 -1.74 -13.60
CA SER A 292 6.50 -1.92 -14.42
C SER A 292 6.75 -2.22 -15.91
N MET A 293 7.79 -1.65 -16.53
CA MET A 293 8.04 -1.71 -17.98
C MET A 293 8.88 -2.91 -18.42
N TRP A 294 9.58 -3.56 -17.50
CA TRP A 294 10.37 -4.77 -17.81
C TRP A 294 9.64 -6.05 -17.43
N GLY A 295 8.44 -5.90 -16.85
CA GLY A 295 7.68 -6.98 -16.25
C GLY A 295 8.60 -7.79 -15.37
N VAL A 296 9.06 -7.19 -14.24
CA VAL A 296 9.94 -7.84 -13.26
C VAL A 296 9.61 -9.32 -13.22
N GLN A 297 10.44 -10.08 -13.93
CA GLN A 297 10.10 -11.44 -14.28
C GLN A 297 10.14 -12.20 -12.97
N VAL A 298 9.13 -13.03 -12.71
CA VAL A 298 8.94 -13.61 -11.38
C VAL A 298 10.22 -14.28 -10.87
N CYS A 299 11.03 -14.89 -11.76
CA CYS A 299 12.35 -15.41 -11.42
C CYS A 299 13.32 -14.34 -10.88
N TRP A 300 13.51 -13.21 -11.58
CA TRP A 300 14.36 -12.12 -11.08
C TRP A 300 13.85 -11.55 -9.77
N ALA A 301 12.52 -11.39 -9.63
CA ALA A 301 11.91 -10.89 -8.40
C ALA A 301 12.15 -11.85 -7.23
N LEU A 302 11.98 -13.16 -7.44
CA LEU A 302 12.26 -14.18 -6.42
C LEU A 302 13.73 -14.17 -6.01
N ALA A 303 14.67 -14.06 -6.97
CA ALA A 303 16.10 -13.94 -6.67
C ALA A 303 16.39 -12.69 -5.83
N CYS A 304 15.74 -11.57 -6.15
CA CYS A 304 15.87 -10.31 -5.40
C CYS A 304 15.32 -10.41 -3.96
N LEU A 305 14.17 -11.05 -3.79
CA LEU A 305 13.51 -11.16 -2.48
C LEU A 305 14.17 -12.19 -1.57
N THR A 306 14.77 -13.24 -2.13
CA THR A 306 15.28 -14.38 -1.35
C THR A 306 16.80 -14.48 -1.31
N GLY A 307 17.50 -13.91 -2.31
CA GLY A 307 18.93 -14.11 -2.50
C GLY A 307 19.29 -15.50 -3.05
N GLU A 308 18.27 -16.32 -3.36
CA GLU A 308 18.45 -17.69 -3.80
C GLU A 308 18.53 -17.81 -5.32
N TYR A 309 19.02 -18.97 -5.76
CA TYR A 309 19.06 -19.33 -7.16
C TYR A 309 17.64 -19.49 -7.76
N THR A 310 17.44 -18.98 -8.97
CA THR A 310 16.16 -19.08 -9.71
C THR A 310 16.36 -19.49 -11.15
N CYS A 311 15.42 -20.28 -11.69
CA CYS A 311 15.32 -20.60 -13.12
C CYS A 311 13.86 -20.56 -13.59
N LEU A 312 13.66 -20.55 -14.90
CA LEU A 312 12.35 -20.54 -15.56
C LEU A 312 12.21 -21.78 -16.46
N PHE A 313 11.01 -22.35 -16.52
CA PHE A 313 10.65 -23.35 -17.53
C PHE A 313 9.61 -22.74 -18.48
N MET A 314 9.91 -22.72 -19.77
CA MET A 314 9.06 -22.15 -20.82
C MET A 314 8.59 -23.26 -21.77
N TRP A 315 7.29 -23.34 -22.02
CA TRP A 315 6.73 -24.33 -22.94
C TRP A 315 7.02 -23.97 -24.40
N GLU A 316 7.55 -24.93 -25.18
CA GLU A 316 7.75 -24.79 -26.62
C GLU A 316 6.73 -25.63 -27.40
N GLU A 317 5.63 -25.00 -27.81
CA GLU A 317 4.53 -25.68 -28.51
C GLU A 317 5.00 -26.49 -29.73
N GLY A 318 5.89 -25.91 -30.55
CA GLY A 318 6.40 -26.58 -31.75
C GLY A 318 7.21 -27.85 -31.48
N ARG A 319 7.78 -28.00 -30.28
CA ARG A 319 8.56 -29.19 -29.87
C ARG A 319 7.83 -30.07 -28.87
N LYS A 320 6.72 -29.59 -28.29
CA LYS A 320 5.99 -30.20 -27.17
C LYS A 320 6.90 -30.55 -25.98
N LYS A 321 7.86 -29.66 -25.69
CA LYS A 321 8.82 -29.80 -24.59
C LYS A 321 8.95 -28.48 -23.82
N TRP A 322 9.44 -28.57 -22.60
CA TRP A 322 9.77 -27.43 -21.76
C TRP A 322 11.23 -27.05 -21.91
N ARG A 323 11.52 -25.79 -22.17
CA ARG A 323 12.88 -25.24 -22.16
C ARG A 323 13.19 -24.63 -20.80
N ARG A 324 14.24 -25.10 -20.13
CA ARG A 324 14.81 -24.42 -18.96
C ARG A 324 15.62 -23.21 -19.40
N LEU A 325 15.41 -22.11 -18.72
CA LEU A 325 16.04 -20.82 -18.93
C LEU A 325 16.72 -20.38 -17.63
N GLU A 326 17.98 -20.01 -17.75
CA GLU A 326 18.83 -19.52 -16.68
C GLU A 326 18.83 -17.99 -16.65
N LEU A 327 18.68 -17.41 -15.46
CA LEU A 327 18.82 -15.97 -15.27
C LEU A 327 20.31 -15.61 -15.34
N VAL A 328 20.70 -14.87 -16.37
CA VAL A 328 22.08 -14.43 -16.59
C VAL A 328 22.15 -12.92 -16.69
N PHE A 329 23.30 -12.35 -16.31
CA PHE A 329 23.54 -10.91 -16.35
C PHE A 329 24.55 -10.57 -17.44
N GLN A 330 24.08 -9.99 -18.54
CA GLN A 330 24.93 -9.57 -19.63
C GLN A 330 25.32 -8.10 -19.49
N GLU A 331 26.61 -7.82 -19.62
CA GLU A 331 27.12 -6.46 -19.69
C GLU A 331 26.78 -5.84 -21.04
N LYS A 332 26.04 -4.73 -21.05
CA LYS A 332 25.68 -4.00 -22.28
C LYS A 332 26.60 -2.80 -22.50
N GLN A 333 27.04 -2.18 -21.42
CA GLN A 333 28.05 -1.12 -21.38
C GLN A 333 28.93 -1.33 -20.14
N PRO A 334 30.13 -0.74 -20.06
CA PRO A 334 30.99 -0.87 -18.88
C PRO A 334 30.22 -0.60 -17.59
N ALA A 335 30.22 -1.58 -16.68
CA ALA A 335 29.51 -1.55 -15.40
C ALA A 335 27.96 -1.48 -15.48
N SER A 336 27.36 -1.62 -16.67
CA SER A 336 25.91 -1.64 -16.90
C SER A 336 25.47 -3.02 -17.37
N TYR A 337 24.70 -3.70 -16.51
CA TYR A 337 24.28 -5.08 -16.71
C TYR A 337 22.78 -5.15 -16.92
N ARG A 338 22.36 -6.11 -17.75
CA ARG A 338 20.97 -6.43 -17.99
C ARG A 338 20.72 -7.90 -17.73
N ALA A 339 19.65 -8.18 -16.98
CA ALA A 339 19.14 -9.53 -16.79
C ALA A 339 18.55 -10.05 -18.11
N GLU A 340 18.97 -11.25 -18.50
CA GLU A 340 18.46 -11.98 -19.67
C GLU A 340 18.29 -13.45 -19.32
N TYR A 341 17.54 -14.17 -20.16
CA TYR A 341 17.42 -15.61 -20.06
C TYR A 341 18.27 -16.29 -21.11
N ALA A 342 19.12 -17.21 -20.66
CA ALA A 342 19.90 -18.08 -21.54
C ALA A 342 19.46 -19.54 -21.38
N SER A 343 19.55 -20.30 -22.45
CA SER A 343 19.38 -21.76 -22.42
C SER A 343 20.41 -22.41 -23.33
N ASP A 344 20.78 -23.65 -23.05
CA ASP A 344 21.51 -24.49 -24.00
C ASP A 344 20.58 -25.47 -24.74
N ASP A 345 21.12 -26.20 -25.72
CA ASP A 345 20.37 -27.21 -26.48
C ASP A 345 19.98 -28.44 -25.64
N LYS A 346 20.60 -28.64 -24.47
CA LYS A 346 20.29 -29.74 -23.54
C LYS A 346 19.18 -29.37 -22.55
N SER A 347 18.72 -28.14 -22.57
CA SER A 347 17.73 -27.60 -21.62
C SER A 347 16.28 -27.96 -21.98
N LEU A 348 16.03 -29.02 -22.77
CA LEU A 348 14.69 -29.46 -23.15
C LEU A 348 14.23 -30.66 -22.31
N PHE A 349 13.10 -30.51 -21.66
CA PHE A 349 12.52 -31.46 -20.72
C PHE A 349 11.13 -31.90 -21.17
N ASP A 350 10.82 -33.17 -20.95
CA ASP A 350 9.46 -33.67 -21.12
C ASP A 350 8.59 -33.30 -19.91
N SER A 351 7.28 -33.22 -20.09
CA SER A 351 6.35 -32.78 -19.04
C SER A 351 6.41 -33.64 -17.77
N ASP A 352 6.80 -34.91 -17.89
CA ASP A 352 6.96 -35.82 -16.75
C ASP A 352 8.18 -35.45 -15.90
N ASP A 353 9.29 -35.06 -16.53
CA ASP A 353 10.49 -34.59 -15.83
C ASP A 353 10.23 -33.27 -15.12
N VAL A 354 9.52 -32.35 -15.78
CA VAL A 354 9.15 -31.06 -15.18
C VAL A 354 8.22 -31.28 -13.99
N PHE A 355 7.19 -32.12 -14.11
CA PHE A 355 6.30 -32.40 -12.99
C PHE A 355 7.04 -33.01 -11.79
N ARG A 356 7.94 -33.99 -12.02
CA ARG A 356 8.79 -34.56 -10.97
C ARG A 356 9.67 -33.49 -10.32
N THR A 357 10.22 -32.58 -11.11
CA THR A 357 11.01 -31.45 -10.62
C THR A 357 10.16 -30.54 -9.74
N LEU A 358 8.98 -30.11 -10.19
CA LEU A 358 8.06 -29.28 -9.40
C LEU A 358 7.70 -29.94 -8.07
N ALA A 359 7.29 -31.22 -8.08
CA ALA A 359 6.92 -31.93 -6.86
C ALA A 359 8.09 -32.05 -5.87
N SER A 360 9.28 -32.42 -6.35
CA SER A 360 10.47 -32.55 -5.49
C SER A 360 10.91 -31.21 -4.89
N GLN A 361 10.92 -30.14 -5.69
CA GLN A 361 11.36 -28.83 -5.24
C GLN A 361 10.33 -28.17 -4.30
N LEU A 362 9.02 -28.38 -4.51
CA LEU A 362 7.99 -27.93 -3.55
C LEU A 362 8.12 -28.67 -2.21
N ALA A 363 8.42 -29.96 -2.22
CA ALA A 363 8.66 -30.73 -0.99
C ALA A 363 9.91 -30.26 -0.23
N LEU A 364 10.89 -29.67 -0.92
CA LEU A 364 12.06 -29.01 -0.32
C LEU A 364 11.77 -27.57 0.15
N GLY A 365 10.55 -27.07 -0.04
CA GLY A 365 10.14 -25.72 0.35
C GLY A 365 10.54 -24.62 -0.64
N CYS A 366 10.89 -24.97 -1.87
CA CYS A 366 11.20 -23.98 -2.90
C CYS A 366 9.95 -23.18 -3.30
N LEU A 367 10.14 -21.87 -3.50
CA LEU A 367 9.09 -20.97 -3.97
C LEU A 367 8.89 -21.14 -5.49
N MET A 368 7.63 -21.16 -5.93
CA MET A 368 7.29 -21.36 -7.34
C MET A 368 6.11 -20.51 -7.78
N ALA A 369 6.16 -20.08 -9.04
CA ALA A 369 5.09 -19.36 -9.70
C ALA A 369 4.88 -19.88 -11.12
N ALA A 370 3.69 -19.65 -11.66
CA ALA A 370 3.33 -19.96 -13.03
C ALA A 370 2.61 -18.77 -13.68
N GLU A 371 2.84 -18.54 -14.97
CA GLU A 371 2.20 -17.47 -15.75
C GLU A 371 1.37 -18.08 -16.89
N THR A 372 0.19 -17.54 -17.14
CA THR A 372 -0.58 -17.85 -18.36
C THR A 372 -0.09 -17.03 -19.55
N ASP A 373 -0.05 -17.63 -20.74
CA ASP A 373 0.36 -16.92 -21.95
C ASP A 373 -0.60 -15.75 -22.25
N ARG A 374 -0.04 -14.66 -22.77
CA ARG A 374 -0.74 -13.44 -23.18
C ARG A 374 -1.69 -13.70 -24.35
N ASN A 375 -1.33 -14.64 -25.21
CA ASN A 375 -2.08 -14.99 -26.42
C ASN A 375 -3.11 -16.08 -26.17
N ASP A 376 -3.03 -16.78 -25.03
CA ASP A 376 -3.92 -17.89 -24.75
C ASP A 376 -5.35 -17.39 -24.47
N VAL A 377 -6.31 -18.21 -24.88
CA VAL A 377 -7.72 -17.86 -24.81
C VAL A 377 -8.17 -18.09 -23.36
N ALA A 378 -8.13 -17.04 -22.52
CA ALA A 378 -9.03 -16.96 -21.38
C ALA A 378 -10.44 -17.19 -21.92
N SER A 379 -10.90 -18.42 -21.81
CA SER A 379 -12.26 -18.78 -22.10
C SER A 379 -12.99 -18.80 -20.76
N GLU A 380 -14.22 -18.32 -20.74
CA GLU A 380 -15.10 -18.47 -19.58
C GLU A 380 -15.19 -19.94 -19.12
N ALA A 381 -14.86 -20.90 -20.00
CA ALA A 381 -14.80 -22.33 -19.71
C ALA A 381 -13.68 -22.75 -18.73
N THR A 382 -12.52 -22.07 -18.69
CA THR A 382 -11.43 -22.42 -17.75
C THR A 382 -11.36 -21.52 -16.53
N GLY A 383 -11.91 -20.30 -16.62
CA GLY A 383 -11.88 -19.32 -15.53
C GLY A 383 -10.51 -18.70 -15.23
N LEU A 384 -9.46 -19.06 -16.00
CA LEU A 384 -8.10 -18.52 -15.90
C LEU A 384 -8.01 -17.15 -16.59
N ALA A 385 -7.38 -16.19 -15.92
CA ALA A 385 -7.10 -14.88 -16.50
C ALA A 385 -5.88 -14.93 -17.44
N LYS A 386 -5.89 -14.13 -18.52
CA LYS A 386 -4.75 -13.97 -19.44
C LYS A 386 -3.60 -13.21 -18.78
N ALA A 387 -2.36 -13.52 -19.18
CA ALA A 387 -1.15 -12.84 -18.71
C ALA A 387 -1.10 -12.72 -17.17
N ARG A 388 -1.57 -13.76 -16.48
CA ARG A 388 -1.78 -13.77 -15.04
C ARG A 388 -0.77 -14.71 -14.40
N ASN A 389 -0.17 -14.22 -13.33
CA ASN A 389 0.77 -14.96 -12.52
C ASN A 389 0.04 -15.59 -11.32
N TYR A 390 0.41 -16.82 -10.98
CA TYR A 390 -0.16 -17.60 -9.88
C TYR A 390 0.98 -18.17 -9.04
N SER A 391 0.80 -18.26 -7.72
CA SER A 391 1.72 -19.00 -6.84
C SER A 391 1.40 -20.49 -6.93
N LEU A 392 2.42 -21.33 -7.13
CA LEU A 392 2.28 -22.79 -7.12
C LEU A 392 2.56 -23.30 -5.69
N LEU A 393 1.56 -23.94 -5.09
CA LEU A 393 1.55 -24.31 -3.67
C LEU A 393 1.77 -25.80 -3.42
N ASP A 394 1.40 -26.64 -4.38
CA ASP A 394 1.45 -28.09 -4.22
C ASP A 394 1.50 -28.79 -5.59
N ALA A 395 2.13 -29.96 -5.63
CA ALA A 395 2.16 -30.82 -6.81
C ALA A 395 2.18 -32.29 -6.35
N ARG A 396 1.15 -33.06 -6.72
CA ARG A 396 0.98 -34.44 -6.24
C ARG A 396 0.48 -35.39 -7.31
N HIS A 397 0.92 -36.65 -7.20
CA HIS A 397 0.21 -37.77 -7.80
C HIS A 397 -0.93 -38.20 -6.88
N VAL A 398 -2.09 -38.45 -7.48
CA VAL A 398 -3.27 -38.94 -6.77
C VAL A 398 -3.84 -40.11 -7.56
N MET A 399 -4.10 -41.24 -6.90
CA MET A 399 -4.82 -42.34 -7.54
C MET A 399 -6.30 -41.97 -7.67
N LEU A 400 -6.91 -42.24 -8.82
CA LEU A 400 -8.32 -41.92 -9.06
C LEU A 400 -9.27 -42.73 -8.17
N ASP A 401 -8.83 -43.90 -7.70
CA ASP A 401 -9.56 -44.75 -6.75
C ASP A 401 -9.37 -44.35 -5.27
N GLY A 402 -8.61 -43.28 -5.00
CA GLY A 402 -8.34 -42.77 -3.66
C GLY A 402 -7.33 -43.60 -2.86
N THR A 403 -6.72 -44.64 -3.46
CA THR A 403 -5.70 -45.43 -2.78
C THR A 403 -4.37 -44.66 -2.67
N PRO A 404 -3.51 -44.99 -1.69
CA PRO A 404 -2.18 -44.43 -1.61
C PRO A 404 -1.37 -44.74 -2.88
N VAL A 405 -0.64 -43.76 -3.39
CA VAL A 405 0.22 -43.95 -4.58
C VAL A 405 1.26 -45.04 -4.27
N PRO A 406 1.30 -46.14 -5.04
CA PRO A 406 2.28 -47.20 -4.82
C PRO A 406 3.70 -46.68 -5.07
N SER A 407 4.66 -47.12 -4.25
CA SER A 407 6.08 -46.77 -4.42
C SER A 407 6.65 -47.47 -5.65
N THR A 408 6.61 -46.83 -6.82
CA THR A 408 7.19 -47.36 -8.06
C THR A 408 8.62 -46.85 -8.26
N SER A 409 9.54 -47.74 -8.63
CA SER A 409 10.94 -47.40 -8.93
C SER A 409 11.15 -46.93 -10.38
N THR A 410 10.12 -46.97 -11.22
CA THR A 410 10.23 -46.86 -12.68
C THR A 410 9.97 -45.47 -13.24
N GLY A 411 9.70 -44.45 -12.41
CA GLY A 411 9.53 -43.05 -12.83
C GLY A 411 8.29 -42.77 -13.70
N LEU A 412 7.54 -43.80 -14.11
CA LEU A 412 6.28 -43.72 -14.82
C LEU A 412 5.11 -43.60 -13.83
N PRO A 413 4.10 -42.76 -14.12
CA PRO A 413 2.91 -42.65 -13.28
C PRO A 413 2.17 -43.99 -13.20
N PRO A 414 1.73 -44.44 -12.01
CA PRO A 414 0.93 -45.65 -11.89
C PRO A 414 -0.33 -45.55 -12.75
N ALA A 415 -0.74 -46.66 -13.37
CA ALA A 415 -1.99 -46.72 -14.13
C ALA A 415 -3.18 -46.35 -13.22
N GLY A 416 -4.06 -45.48 -13.70
CA GLY A 416 -5.19 -44.98 -12.90
C GLY A 416 -4.85 -43.83 -11.96
N SER A 417 -3.70 -43.16 -12.14
CA SER A 417 -3.33 -41.94 -11.40
C SER A 417 -3.52 -40.65 -12.21
N VAL A 418 -3.64 -39.53 -11.50
CA VAL A 418 -3.68 -38.17 -12.04
C VAL A 418 -2.62 -37.29 -11.39
N ARG A 419 -2.10 -36.33 -12.15
CA ARG A 419 -1.18 -35.28 -11.71
C ARG A 419 -1.96 -34.02 -11.39
N LEU A 420 -1.86 -33.55 -10.16
CA LEU A 420 -2.54 -32.34 -9.72
C LEU A 420 -1.52 -31.29 -9.29
N LEU A 421 -1.81 -30.04 -9.66
CA LEU A 421 -1.11 -28.85 -9.19
C LEU A 421 -2.11 -27.98 -8.44
N LYS A 422 -1.70 -27.43 -7.29
CA LYS A 422 -2.48 -26.44 -6.54
C LYS A 422 -1.88 -25.06 -6.79
N LEU A 423 -2.66 -24.17 -7.38
CA LEU A 423 -2.26 -22.79 -7.65
C LEU A 423 -3.13 -21.82 -6.85
N ARG A 424 -2.56 -20.66 -6.50
CA ARG A 424 -3.27 -19.53 -5.90
C ARG A 424 -3.16 -18.33 -6.81
N ASP A 425 -4.31 -17.72 -7.11
CA ASP A 425 -4.35 -16.40 -7.74
C ASP A 425 -4.23 -15.34 -6.64
N PRO A 426 -3.12 -14.60 -6.55
CA PRO A 426 -2.97 -13.55 -5.54
C PRO A 426 -3.94 -12.38 -5.75
N ALA A 427 -4.60 -12.28 -6.91
CA ALA A 427 -5.63 -11.27 -7.16
C ALA A 427 -6.99 -11.64 -6.55
N ARG A 428 -7.27 -12.93 -6.31
CA ARG A 428 -8.54 -13.45 -5.78
C ARG A 428 -8.40 -13.82 -4.30
N GLN A 429 -9.39 -13.45 -3.49
CA GLN A 429 -9.47 -13.85 -2.09
C GLN A 429 -9.92 -15.31 -1.96
#